data_AF-A0AAV6Z1A5-F1
#
_entry.id   AF-A0AAV6Z1A5-F1
#
_cell.length_a   1.000
_cell.length_b   1.000
_cell.length_c   1.000
_cell.angle_alpha   90.00
_cell.angle_beta   90.00
_cell.angle_gamma   90.00
#
_symmetry.space_group_name_H-M   'P 1'
#
loop_
_entity.id
_entity.type
_entity.pdbx_description
1 polymer ?
#
loop_
_entity_poly.entity_id
_entity_poly.type
_entity_poly.pdbx_seq_one_letter_code
_entity_poly.pdbx_strand_id
1 'polypeptide(L)'
;MGSPVGLWVCLWHLSLLLLSWVGSAASGDCKGQRTVLRTFPGFVSDGPGNYSVNGNCEWLIEAPNSNYRVLLRFLFMDTECTYDYLFVYDGDSYSDRLLASLSGSSLPPTLEATSGKVPRTGHG
;
A
#
# COMPACT_ATOMS: atom_id res chain seq x y z
N MET A 1 -5.28 -19.43 6.77
CA MET A 1 -5.17 -18.50 7.92
C MET A 1 -3.84 -17.79 7.81
N GLY A 2 -3.83 -16.67 7.10
CA GLY A 2 -2.62 -15.94 6.80
C GLY A 2 -2.43 -14.70 7.69
N SER A 3 -1.17 -14.29 7.78
CA SER A 3 -0.65 -13.16 8.56
C SER A 3 -0.91 -11.82 7.85
N PRO A 4 -0.72 -10.67 8.52
CA PRO A 4 -1.16 -9.39 7.98
C PRO A 4 -0.36 -8.98 6.72
N VAL A 5 -0.73 -7.89 6.05
CA VAL A 5 0.07 -7.28 4.98
C VAL A 5 0.69 -5.99 5.49
N GLY A 6 2.00 -5.83 5.31
CA GLY A 6 2.72 -4.62 5.70
C GLY A 6 3.44 -4.01 4.52
N LEU A 7 3.19 -2.73 4.27
CA LEU A 7 3.77 -2.01 3.16
C LEU A 7 4.46 -0.76 3.64
N TRP A 8 5.73 -0.59 3.27
CA TRP A 8 6.52 0.61 3.49
C TRP A 8 6.52 1.47 2.22
N VAL A 9 6.28 2.75 2.38
CA VAL A 9 6.14 3.71 1.28
C VAL A 9 7.23 4.76 1.38
N CYS A 10 7.94 5.00 0.27
CA CYS A 10 8.95 6.06 0.18
C CYS A 10 8.72 6.92 -1.07
N LEU A 11 8.87 8.23 -0.95
CA LEU A 11 8.87 9.17 -2.07
C LEU A 11 10.31 9.62 -2.34
N TRP A 12 10.78 9.53 -3.58
CA TRP A 12 12.10 10.05 -3.93
C TRP A 12 12.03 11.55 -4.28
N HIS A 13 12.95 12.34 -3.71
CA HIS A 13 13.50 13.55 -4.34
C HIS A 13 14.98 13.74 -4.00
N LEU A 14 15.72 14.22 -5.00
CA LEU A 14 17.14 14.55 -4.95
C LEU A 14 17.32 15.99 -4.45
N SER A 15 17.02 16.28 -3.18
CA SER A 15 17.33 17.59 -2.57
C SER A 15 17.36 17.51 -1.05
N LEU A 16 18.54 17.69 -0.44
CA LEU A 16 18.67 17.98 0.98
C LEU A 16 18.05 19.36 1.27
N LEU A 17 17.18 19.41 2.28
CA LEU A 17 17.10 20.42 3.36
C LEU A 17 15.65 20.54 3.85
N LEU A 18 15.39 20.03 5.05
CA LEU A 18 14.74 20.71 6.18
C LEU A 18 14.31 19.64 7.21
N LEU A 19 14.91 19.70 8.40
CA LEU A 19 14.56 18.93 9.59
C LEU A 19 13.20 19.40 10.16
N SER A 20 12.11 19.29 9.41
CA SER A 20 10.76 19.44 9.93
C SER A 20 10.12 18.07 10.00
N TRP A 21 10.00 17.57 11.24
CA TRP A 21 9.18 16.43 11.70
C TRP A 21 8.42 15.72 10.58
N VAL A 22 9.09 14.79 9.89
CA VAL A 22 8.43 13.93 8.91
C VAL A 22 7.63 12.90 9.71
N GLY A 23 6.43 13.27 10.15
CA GLY A 23 5.51 12.34 10.76
C GLY A 23 5.26 11.22 9.77
N SER A 24 5.70 10.00 10.08
CA SER A 24 5.45 8.87 9.20
C SER A 24 3.96 8.58 9.19
N ALA A 25 3.32 8.50 8.02
CA ALA A 25 1.92 8.11 7.97
C ALA A 25 1.80 6.63 8.33
N ALA A 26 0.98 6.31 9.33
CA ALA A 26 0.63 4.94 9.67
C ALA A 26 -0.88 4.75 9.45
N SER A 27 -1.27 3.86 8.54
CA SER A 27 -2.63 3.32 8.55
C SER A 27 -2.66 2.17 9.55
N GLY A 28 -3.40 2.34 10.65
CA GLY A 28 -3.81 1.20 11.48
C GLY A 28 -4.83 0.31 10.75
N ASP A 29 -5.47 -0.59 11.49
CA ASP A 29 -6.39 -1.61 10.99
C ASP A 29 -7.36 -1.11 9.91
N CYS A 30 -7.33 -1.73 8.74
CA CYS A 30 -8.31 -1.48 7.69
C CYS A 30 -9.59 -2.28 8.00
N LYS A 31 -10.42 -1.79 8.92
CA LYS A 31 -11.70 -2.46 9.25
C LYS A 31 -12.76 -2.27 8.15
N GLY A 32 -12.41 -2.57 6.89
CA GLY A 32 -13.29 -2.42 5.72
C GLY A 32 -13.45 -0.98 5.23
N GLN A 33 -12.61 -0.05 5.68
CA GLN A 33 -12.68 1.35 5.28
C GLN A 33 -11.48 1.75 4.40
N ARG A 34 -11.74 2.64 3.45
CA ARG A 34 -10.71 3.30 2.65
C ARG A 34 -9.92 4.30 3.49
N THR A 35 -8.61 4.08 3.61
CA THR A 35 -7.69 5.01 4.27
C THR A 35 -6.85 5.75 3.23
N VAL A 36 -6.84 7.08 3.31
CA VAL A 36 -6.04 7.93 2.41
C VAL A 36 -4.79 8.41 3.13
N LEU A 37 -3.62 8.11 2.57
CA LEU A 37 -2.33 8.53 3.12
C LEU A 37 -1.72 9.60 2.21
N ARG A 38 -1.42 10.76 2.81
CA ARG A 38 -0.82 11.92 2.11
C ARG A 38 0.58 12.29 2.64
N THR A 39 1.00 11.68 3.75
CA THR A 39 2.28 11.98 4.41
C THR A 39 3.24 10.80 4.20
N PHE A 40 4.49 11.07 3.81
CA PHE A 40 5.47 10.03 3.46
C PHE A 40 6.87 10.40 3.95
N PRO A 41 7.73 9.41 4.30
CA PRO A 41 7.50 7.96 4.22
C PRO A 41 6.43 7.45 5.21
N GLY A 42 5.87 6.28 4.95
CA GLY A 42 4.76 5.75 5.74
C GLY A 42 4.66 4.23 5.71
N PHE A 43 3.82 3.69 6.57
CA PHE A 43 3.50 2.27 6.65
C PHE A 43 1.98 2.06 6.61
N VAL A 44 1.53 1.05 5.87
CA VAL A 44 0.15 0.58 5.95
C VAL A 44 0.11 -0.88 6.33
N SER A 45 -0.84 -1.22 7.21
CA SER A 45 -1.20 -2.59 7.49
C SER A 45 -2.70 -2.77 7.58
N ASP A 46 -3.14 -4.01 7.40
CA ASP A 46 -4.49 -4.45 7.71
C ASP A 46 -4.80 -4.64 9.19
N GLY A 47 -3.76 -4.66 10.02
CA GLY A 47 -3.87 -4.65 11.47
C GLY A 47 -3.06 -5.77 12.11
N PRO A 48 -3.15 -5.95 13.44
CA PRO A 48 -2.51 -7.06 14.12
C PRO A 48 -3.32 -8.35 13.97
N GLY A 49 -2.63 -9.47 13.83
CA GLY A 49 -3.24 -10.80 13.76
C GLY A 49 -3.65 -11.20 12.33
N ASN A 50 -4.58 -12.14 12.24
CA ASN A 50 -5.08 -12.60 10.94
C ASN A 50 -6.01 -11.54 10.33
N TYR A 51 -5.94 -11.36 9.01
CA TYR A 51 -6.90 -10.53 8.29
C TYR A 51 -8.34 -11.03 8.50
N SER A 52 -9.30 -10.11 8.43
CA SER A 52 -10.72 -10.47 8.61
C SER A 52 -11.24 -11.25 7.42
N VAL A 53 -12.03 -12.30 7.67
CA VAL A 53 -12.77 -13.03 6.62
C VAL A 53 -13.67 -12.06 5.85
N ASN A 54 -13.62 -12.07 4.52
CA ASN A 54 -14.30 -11.12 3.63
C ASN A 54 -13.92 -9.64 3.89
N GLY A 55 -12.73 -9.40 4.44
CA GLY A 55 -12.21 -8.05 4.67
C GLY A 55 -11.89 -7.35 3.36
N ASN A 56 -12.52 -6.22 3.08
CA ASN A 56 -12.16 -5.41 1.93
C ASN A 56 -11.38 -4.16 2.36
N CYS A 57 -10.07 -4.31 2.40
CA CYS A 57 -9.17 -3.22 2.75
C CYS A 57 -8.86 -2.35 1.54
N GLU A 58 -8.79 -1.05 1.77
CA GLU A 58 -8.41 -0.12 0.70
C GLU A 58 -7.51 0.97 1.26
N TRP A 59 -6.32 1.09 0.66
CA TRP A 59 -5.43 2.21 0.89
C TRP A 59 -5.33 3.02 -0.40
N LEU A 60 -5.47 4.34 -0.28
CA LEU A 60 -5.09 5.29 -1.32
C LEU A 60 -3.88 6.05 -0.84
N ILE A 61 -2.75 5.84 -1.50
CA ILE A 61 -1.50 6.56 -1.23
C ILE A 61 -1.41 7.70 -2.23
N GLU A 62 -1.42 8.96 -1.79
CA GLU A 62 -1.36 10.13 -2.68
C GLU A 62 -0.09 10.95 -2.43
N ALA A 63 0.79 11.01 -3.43
CA ALA A 63 1.96 11.87 -3.40
C ALA A 63 1.56 13.36 -3.39
N PRO A 64 2.42 14.26 -2.90
CA PRO A 64 2.12 15.70 -2.80
C PRO A 64 1.74 16.34 -4.15
N ASN A 65 2.31 15.85 -5.25
CA ASN A 65 1.97 16.21 -6.62
C ASN A 65 2.51 15.16 -7.61
N SER A 66 2.15 15.30 -8.90
CA SER A 66 2.49 14.38 -9.99
C SER A 66 3.97 14.29 -10.37
N ASN A 67 4.83 15.16 -9.82
CA ASN A 67 6.28 15.07 -10.03
C ASN A 67 6.95 14.03 -9.14
N TYR A 68 6.21 13.51 -8.15
CA TYR A 68 6.70 12.46 -7.27
C TYR A 68 6.26 11.09 -7.77
N ARG A 69 7.07 10.09 -7.42
CA ARG A 69 6.79 8.68 -7.63
C ARG A 69 6.60 8.00 -6.29
N VAL A 70 5.65 7.08 -6.23
CA VAL A 70 5.38 6.29 -5.02
C VAL A 70 6.09 4.96 -5.16
N LEU A 71 7.02 4.67 -4.26
CA LEU A 71 7.63 3.36 -4.16
C LEU A 71 6.96 2.55 -3.06
N LEU A 72 6.53 1.35 -3.40
CA LEU A 72 5.87 0.41 -2.52
C LEU A 72 6.82 -0.77 -2.24
N ARG A 73 7.20 -0.94 -0.99
CA ARG A 73 8.00 -2.07 -0.53
C ARG A 73 7.19 -2.91 0.46
N PHE A 74 6.89 -4.14 0.09
CA PHE A 74 6.27 -5.10 0.99
C PHE A 74 7.27 -5.54 2.05
N LEU A 75 6.89 -5.40 3.31
CA LEU A 75 7.66 -5.87 4.46
C LEU A 75 7.26 -7.29 4.85
N PHE A 76 5.97 -7.60 4.75
CA PHE A 76 5.41 -8.91 5.00
C PHE A 76 4.06 -9.03 4.27
N MET A 77 3.72 -10.24 3.87
CA MET A 77 2.46 -10.62 3.22
C MET A 77 2.25 -12.09 3.49
N ASP A 78 1.03 -12.50 3.81
CA ASP A 78 0.68 -13.90 3.97
C ASP A 78 -0.84 -14.04 3.78
N THR A 79 -1.25 -14.22 2.53
CA THR A 79 -2.65 -14.36 2.13
C THR A 79 -2.94 -15.82 1.74
N GLU A 80 -4.19 -16.25 1.77
CA GLU A 80 -4.53 -17.60 1.29
C GLU A 80 -4.32 -17.70 -0.23
N CYS A 81 -3.29 -18.45 -0.64
CA CYS A 81 -2.99 -18.66 -2.05
C CYS A 81 -4.24 -19.08 -2.82
N THR A 82 -4.41 -18.54 -4.04
CA THR A 82 -5.51 -18.84 -4.97
C THR A 82 -6.91 -18.34 -4.60
N TYR A 83 -7.15 -17.97 -3.33
CA TYR A 83 -8.43 -17.44 -2.86
C TYR A 83 -8.34 -15.94 -2.60
N ASP A 84 -7.28 -15.53 -1.91
CA ASP A 84 -7.11 -14.18 -1.42
C ASP A 84 -6.05 -13.46 -2.22
N TYR A 85 -6.34 -12.22 -2.58
CA TYR A 85 -5.46 -11.42 -3.42
C TYR A 85 -5.22 -10.05 -2.84
N LEU A 86 -4.07 -9.52 -3.20
CA LEU A 86 -3.70 -8.14 -3.03
C LEU A 86 -3.46 -7.55 -4.41
N PHE A 87 -4.34 -6.66 -4.81
CA PHE A 87 -4.14 -5.88 -6.02
C PHE A 87 -3.38 -4.59 -5.70
N VAL A 88 -2.60 -4.12 -6.65
CA VAL A 88 -1.90 -2.84 -6.58
C VAL A 88 -2.06 -2.19 -7.93
N TYR A 89 -2.65 -1.01 -7.98
CA TYR A 89 -2.89 -0.27 -9.21
C TYR A 89 -2.08 1.05 -9.20
N ASP A 90 -1.93 1.69 -10.36
CA ASP A 90 -1.27 2.99 -10.53
C ASP A 90 -2.31 4.07 -10.86
N GLY A 91 -2.98 4.61 -9.84
CA GLY A 91 -4.07 5.57 -9.98
C GLY A 91 -5.00 5.67 -8.75
N ASP A 92 -6.28 6.02 -8.93
CA ASP A 92 -7.30 6.14 -7.87
C ASP A 92 -8.43 5.09 -8.01
N SER A 93 -8.52 4.42 -9.16
CA SER A 93 -9.63 3.55 -9.58
C SER A 93 -9.16 2.14 -9.97
N TYR A 94 -10.06 1.16 -9.91
CA TYR A 94 -9.84 -0.21 -10.42
C TYR A 94 -9.68 -0.29 -11.95
N SER A 95 -10.08 0.77 -12.65
CA SER A 95 -9.87 0.90 -14.08
C SER A 95 -8.46 1.35 -14.44
N ASP A 96 -7.67 1.77 -13.45
CA ASP A 96 -6.30 2.22 -13.67
C ASP A 96 -5.34 1.05 -13.89
N ARG A 97 -4.09 1.35 -14.24
CA ARG A 97 -3.11 0.34 -14.62
C ARG A 97 -2.77 -0.57 -13.44
N LEU A 98 -3.08 -1.86 -13.54
CA LEU A 98 -2.67 -2.88 -12.56
C LEU A 98 -1.14 -3.03 -12.56
N LEU A 99 -0.51 -2.79 -11.42
CA LEU A 99 0.92 -3.00 -11.19
C LEU A 99 1.21 -4.44 -10.76
N ALA A 100 0.40 -4.99 -9.87
CA ALA A 100 0.58 -6.33 -9.36
C ALA A 100 -0.74 -6.95 -8.88
N SER A 101 -0.84 -8.27 -9.04
CA SER A 101 -1.79 -9.14 -8.34
C SER A 101 -0.96 -10.16 -7.56
N LEU A 102 -1.08 -10.10 -6.25
CA LEU A 102 -0.22 -10.84 -5.32
C LEU A 102 -1.08 -11.76 -4.47
N SER A 103 -0.57 -12.94 -4.15
CA SER A 103 -1.19 -13.87 -3.21
C SER A 103 -0.11 -14.73 -2.55
N GLY A 104 -0.48 -15.42 -1.47
CA GLY A 104 0.46 -16.18 -0.66
C GLY A 104 1.38 -15.29 0.19
N SER A 105 2.60 -15.77 0.41
CA SER A 105 3.59 -15.12 1.27
C SER A 105 4.86 -14.66 0.55
N SER A 106 4.93 -14.81 -0.77
CA SER A 106 6.05 -14.33 -1.56
C SER A 106 5.99 -12.81 -1.76
N LEU A 107 7.03 -12.09 -1.33
CA LEU A 107 7.10 -10.64 -1.50
C LEU A 107 7.53 -10.30 -2.94
N PRO A 108 6.83 -9.38 -3.63
CA PRO A 108 7.28 -8.92 -4.94
C PRO A 108 8.49 -7.98 -4.80
N PRO A 109 9.20 -7.70 -5.91
CA PRO A 109 10.11 -6.56 -5.99
C PRO A 109 9.40 -5.25 -5.63
N THR A 110 10.17 -4.20 -5.32
CA THR A 110 9.63 -2.86 -5.11
C THR A 110 8.81 -2.43 -6.33
N LEU A 111 7.55 -2.04 -6.09
CA LEU A 111 6.66 -1.53 -7.12
C LEU A 111 6.76 -0.01 -7.17
N GLU A 112 6.70 0.57 -8.37
CA GLU A 112 6.70 2.01 -8.59
C GLU A 112 5.38 2.43 -9.26
N ALA A 113 4.67 3.36 -8.62
CA ALA A 113 3.51 4.02 -9.19
C ALA A 113 3.87 5.40 -9.72
N THR A 114 3.50 5.63 -10.97
CA THR A 114 3.88 6.82 -11.74
C THR A 114 2.85 7.94 -11.67
N SER A 115 1.60 7.61 -11.40
CA SER A 115 0.51 8.58 -11.20
C SER A 115 0.66 9.38 -9.90
N GLY A 116 1.56 8.96 -9.00
CA GLY A 116 1.62 9.46 -7.63
C GLY A 116 0.49 8.93 -6.76
N LYS A 117 -0.38 8.05 -7.30
CA LYS A 117 -1.46 7.40 -6.59
C LYS A 117 -1.38 5.88 -6.68
N VAL A 118 -1.76 5.20 -5.61
CA VAL A 118 -1.89 3.73 -5.60
C VAL A 118 -3.25 3.40 -5.01
N PRO A 119 -4.21 2.85 -5.78
CA PRO A 119 -5.45 2.36 -5.26
C PRO A 119 -5.39 0.88 -4.91
N ARG A 120 -6.24 0.56 -3.94
CA ARG A 120 -6.77 -0.73 -3.48
C ARG A 120 -5.91 -1.98 -3.58
N THR A 121 -5.85 -2.58 -2.40
CA THR A 121 -5.56 -3.94 -1.97
C THR A 121 -6.83 -4.76 -1.68
N GLY A 122 -7.55 -5.21 -2.70
CA GLY A 122 -8.84 -5.90 -2.49
C GLY A 122 -8.71 -7.41 -2.29
N HIS A 123 -9.29 -7.93 -1.21
CA HIS A 123 -9.49 -9.36 -0.99
C HIS A 123 -10.65 -9.89 -1.85
N GLY A 124 -10.44 -11.04 -2.50
CA GLY A 124 -11.49 -11.83 -3.15
C GLY A 124 -12.13 -12.79 -2.16
#